data_AF-A0A1G7KSN5-F1
#
_entry.id   AF-A0A1G7KSN5-F1
#
_cell.length_a   1.000
_cell.length_b   1.000
_cell.length_c   1.000
_cell.angle_alpha   90.00
_cell.angle_beta   90.00
_cell.angle_gamma   90.00
#
_symmetry.space_group_name_H-M   'P 1'
#
loop_
_entity.id
_entity.type
_entity.pdbx_description
1 polymer ?
#
loop_
_entity_poly.entity_id
_entity_poly.type
_entity_poly.pdbx_seq_one_letter_code
_entity_poly.pdbx_strand_id
1 'polypeptide(L)'
;MHDNSVERARWLRDLMRFLPLRSQFVLSGNTRDLQMHEIAPGEVTAAPLSRVLPDVLKAAGYAQIAWFDLLNGFRDVEPADGSYLSRLGLMPTNGAAAGGIDLLSTTIERHVTADGQPSALVVDFASRLVARNEALSPAEHQLFSRALILSHAARARPAGEKRLPFFNTVIWIVDKEGDLPDWFLIGNPKVRHIPIGRPDHLARASMIHSLVRGLPGAQNAQEPALAKCTQEFVDETEGLLLLDVSAVAQLARSEAVQFDRIGDAVRRFKVA
;
A
#
# COMPACT_ATOMS: atom_id res chain seq x y z
N MET A 1 12.93 -4.40 -30.16
CA MET A 1 11.83 -3.85 -29.33
C MET A 1 12.19 -4.20 -27.90
N HIS A 2 12.73 -3.24 -27.15
CA HIS A 2 13.10 -3.49 -25.76
C HIS A 2 11.80 -3.57 -24.96
N ASP A 3 11.45 -4.79 -24.55
CA ASP A 3 10.42 -5.06 -23.54
C ASP A 3 10.95 -4.49 -22.21
N ASN A 4 10.73 -3.19 -22.02
CA ASN A 4 11.14 -2.46 -20.83
C ASN A 4 9.99 -2.50 -19.81
N SER A 5 9.35 -3.67 -19.64
CA SER A 5 8.40 -3.88 -18.56
C SER A 5 9.17 -3.82 -17.25
N VAL A 6 8.96 -2.74 -16.50
CA VAL A 6 9.54 -2.62 -15.16
C VAL A 6 9.02 -3.78 -14.33
N GLU A 7 9.93 -4.59 -13.80
CA GLU A 7 9.57 -5.76 -13.00
C GLU A 7 8.76 -5.30 -11.78
N ARG A 8 7.44 -5.60 -11.76
CA ARG A 8 6.55 -5.17 -10.66
C ARG A 8 7.11 -5.57 -9.31
N ALA A 9 7.05 -4.71 -8.29
CA ALA A 9 7.58 -5.03 -6.96
C ALA A 9 7.14 -6.42 -6.45
N ARG A 10 8.04 -7.14 -5.78
CA ARG A 10 7.79 -8.52 -5.30
C ARG A 10 6.50 -8.65 -4.49
N TRP A 11 6.23 -7.70 -3.59
CA TRP A 11 5.03 -7.72 -2.74
C TRP A 11 3.73 -7.64 -3.55
N LEU A 12 3.73 -6.89 -4.67
CA LEU A 12 2.58 -6.82 -5.59
C LEU A 12 2.35 -8.15 -6.29
N ARG A 13 3.42 -8.80 -6.74
CA ARG A 13 3.34 -10.13 -7.36
C ARG A 13 2.80 -11.17 -6.37
N ASP A 14 3.29 -11.13 -5.14
CA ASP A 14 2.81 -12.01 -4.07
C ASP A 14 1.34 -11.73 -3.76
N LEU A 15 0.92 -10.47 -3.63
CA LEU A 15 -0.48 -10.11 -3.40
C LEU A 15 -1.37 -10.68 -4.51
N MET A 16 -1.08 -10.35 -5.78
CA MET A 16 -1.86 -10.83 -6.93
C MET A 16 -1.92 -12.36 -7.01
N ARG A 17 -0.81 -13.05 -6.73
CA ARG A 17 -0.73 -14.51 -6.73
C ARG A 17 -1.65 -15.14 -5.69
N PHE A 18 -1.80 -14.51 -4.52
CA PHE A 18 -2.54 -15.08 -3.40
C PHE A 18 -3.97 -14.55 -3.25
N LEU A 19 -4.37 -13.45 -3.93
CA LEU A 19 -5.75 -12.94 -3.92
C LEU A 19 -6.82 -14.03 -4.18
N PRO A 20 -6.63 -14.99 -5.12
CA PRO A 20 -7.61 -16.05 -5.34
C PRO A 20 -7.58 -17.18 -4.30
N LEU A 21 -6.57 -17.18 -3.41
CA LEU A 21 -6.24 -18.30 -2.52
C LEU A 21 -6.42 -17.99 -1.03
N ARG A 22 -6.53 -16.70 -0.67
CA ARG A 22 -6.49 -16.23 0.72
C ARG A 22 -7.57 -15.17 0.92
N SER A 23 -8.28 -15.26 2.04
CA SER A 23 -9.36 -14.33 2.38
C SER A 23 -8.84 -13.07 3.07
N GLN A 24 -7.69 -13.15 3.74
CA GLN A 24 -7.12 -12.03 4.46
C GLN A 24 -5.61 -11.88 4.23
N PHE A 25 -5.13 -10.65 4.30
CA PHE A 25 -3.74 -10.30 4.08
C PHE A 25 -3.22 -9.36 5.16
N VAL A 26 -1.96 -9.51 5.53
CA VAL A 26 -1.25 -8.58 6.40
C VAL A 26 -0.08 -8.00 5.61
N LEU A 27 -0.16 -6.70 5.31
CA LEU A 27 0.93 -5.94 4.69
C LEU A 27 1.73 -5.26 5.81
N SER A 28 3.04 -5.50 5.85
CA SER A 28 3.92 -4.96 6.91
C SER A 28 5.21 -4.38 6.36
N GLY A 29 6.01 -3.71 7.19
CA GLY A 29 7.31 -3.16 6.81
C GLY A 29 7.19 -1.77 6.21
N ASN A 30 7.68 -1.56 4.99
CA ASN A 30 7.79 -0.25 4.35
C ASN A 30 6.45 0.27 3.77
N THR A 31 5.37 0.22 4.57
CA THR A 31 3.99 0.54 4.16
C THR A 31 3.71 2.05 4.07
N ARG A 32 4.59 2.88 4.66
CA ARG A 32 4.47 4.34 4.75
C ARG A 32 5.34 5.10 3.76
N ASP A 33 6.16 4.40 2.98
CA ASP A 33 6.96 4.98 1.89
C ASP A 33 6.16 4.98 0.58
N LEU A 34 6.70 5.66 -0.44
CA LEU A 34 6.20 5.55 -1.80
C LEU A 34 6.53 4.16 -2.37
N GLN A 35 5.72 3.75 -3.32
CA GLN A 35 5.87 2.51 -4.09
C GLN A 35 5.97 2.88 -5.56
N MET A 36 6.84 2.20 -6.31
CA MET A 36 6.86 2.35 -7.77
C MET A 36 5.57 1.77 -8.34
N HIS A 37 4.86 2.58 -9.12
CA HIS A 37 3.53 2.31 -9.65
C HIS A 37 3.46 2.65 -11.13
N GLU A 38 3.04 1.68 -11.93
CA GLU A 38 2.83 1.85 -13.37
C GLU A 38 1.38 2.30 -13.60
N ILE A 39 1.21 3.58 -13.96
CA ILE A 39 -0.13 4.17 -14.18
C ILE A 39 -0.63 3.95 -15.61
N ALA A 40 0.29 3.78 -16.55
CA ALA A 40 0.04 3.38 -17.93
C ALA A 40 1.26 2.56 -18.41
N PRO A 41 1.13 1.75 -19.47
CA PRO A 41 2.23 0.94 -19.98
C PRO A 41 3.50 1.77 -20.22
N GLY A 42 4.56 1.48 -19.46
CA GLY A 42 5.85 2.19 -19.50
C GLY A 42 5.90 3.53 -18.75
N GLU A 43 4.79 4.00 -18.18
CA GLU A 43 4.71 5.22 -17.37
C GLU A 43 4.69 4.86 -15.88
N VAL A 44 5.86 4.96 -15.25
CA VAL A 44 6.08 4.61 -13.85
C VAL A 44 6.29 5.85 -13.00
N THR A 45 5.58 5.93 -11.88
CA THR A 45 5.69 7.01 -10.89
C THR A 45 5.83 6.44 -9.49
N ALA A 46 6.33 7.24 -8.54
CA ALA A 46 6.33 6.89 -7.13
C ALA A 46 5.01 7.38 -6.50
N ALA A 47 4.23 6.48 -5.91
CA ALA A 47 2.93 6.79 -5.33
C ALA A 47 2.75 6.14 -3.95
N PRO A 48 1.96 6.74 -3.04
CA PRO A 48 1.71 6.14 -1.73
C PRO A 48 0.89 4.85 -1.86
N LEU A 49 1.01 3.96 -0.86
CA LEU A 49 0.27 2.69 -0.83
C LEU A 49 -1.26 2.88 -0.96
N SER A 50 -1.80 3.98 -0.44
CA SER A 50 -3.22 4.37 -0.55
C SER A 50 -3.67 4.63 -1.99
N ARG A 51 -2.74 4.89 -2.92
CA ARG A 51 -3.02 4.98 -4.35
C ARG A 51 -2.76 3.65 -5.06
N VAL A 52 -1.63 3.01 -4.76
CA VAL A 52 -1.18 1.80 -5.47
C VAL A 52 -2.09 0.60 -5.18
N LEU A 53 -2.44 0.37 -3.92
CA LEU A 53 -3.21 -0.81 -3.52
C LEU A 53 -4.61 -0.84 -4.16
N PRO A 54 -5.41 0.25 -4.16
CA PRO A 54 -6.69 0.26 -4.86
C PRO A 54 -6.57 0.03 -6.36
N ASP A 55 -5.60 0.66 -7.03
CA ASP A 55 -5.40 0.49 -8.48
C ASP A 55 -5.08 -0.99 -8.83
N VAL A 56 -4.26 -1.65 -8.00
CA VAL A 56 -3.92 -3.07 -8.15
C VAL A 56 -5.12 -3.98 -7.90
N LEU A 57 -5.91 -3.69 -6.86
CA LEU A 57 -7.13 -4.45 -6.56
C LEU A 57 -8.17 -4.31 -7.68
N LYS A 58 -8.38 -3.10 -8.20
CA LYS A 58 -9.26 -2.86 -9.36
C LYS A 58 -8.79 -3.65 -10.57
N ALA A 59 -7.50 -3.59 -10.89
CA ALA A 59 -6.92 -4.36 -11.99
C ALA A 59 -7.07 -5.88 -11.79
N ALA A 60 -7.10 -6.35 -10.54
CA ALA A 60 -7.35 -7.75 -10.20
C ALA A 60 -8.85 -8.15 -10.26
N GLY A 61 -9.77 -7.20 -10.42
CA GLY A 61 -11.22 -7.45 -10.53
C GLY A 61 -12.04 -7.10 -9.30
N TYR A 62 -11.47 -6.42 -8.30
CA TYR A 62 -12.21 -5.91 -7.15
C TYR A 62 -12.93 -4.62 -7.51
N ALA A 63 -14.26 -4.68 -7.58
CA ALA A 63 -15.10 -3.55 -7.98
C ALA A 63 -15.60 -2.73 -6.78
N GLN A 64 -15.41 -3.23 -5.56
CA GLN A 64 -15.85 -2.57 -4.33
C GLN A 64 -14.69 -2.50 -3.35
N ILE A 65 -14.21 -1.31 -3.05
CA ILE A 65 -13.05 -1.10 -2.19
C ILE A 65 -13.42 -0.05 -1.14
N ALA A 66 -13.25 -0.43 0.12
CA ALA A 66 -13.40 0.47 1.26
C ALA A 66 -12.09 0.53 2.05
N TRP A 67 -11.84 1.67 2.66
CA TRP A 67 -10.72 1.95 3.53
C TRP A 67 -11.24 2.25 4.93
N PHE A 68 -10.55 1.77 5.95
CA PHE A 68 -10.80 2.10 7.35
C PHE A 68 -9.50 2.57 7.99
N ASP A 69 -9.59 3.64 8.78
CA ASP A 69 -8.58 3.99 9.77
C ASP A 69 -9.26 4.60 11.01
N LEU A 70 -8.57 4.59 12.16
CA LEU A 70 -9.14 5.08 13.42
C LEU A 70 -9.44 6.58 13.43
N LEU A 71 -8.81 7.36 12.54
CA LEU A 71 -8.99 8.81 12.49
C LEU A 71 -10.22 9.21 11.66
N ASN A 72 -10.39 8.60 10.50
CA ASN A 72 -11.40 8.98 9.51
C ASN A 72 -12.60 8.01 9.47
N GLY A 73 -12.53 6.88 10.16
CA GLY A 73 -13.53 5.83 10.07
C GLY A 73 -13.48 5.13 8.71
N PHE A 74 -14.64 4.78 8.17
CA PHE A 74 -14.74 4.14 6.85
C PHE A 74 -14.82 5.18 5.74
N ARG A 75 -14.16 4.89 4.63
CA ARG A 75 -14.26 5.65 3.38
C ARG A 75 -14.41 4.69 2.23
N ASP A 76 -15.24 5.03 1.27
CA ASP A 76 -15.24 4.36 -0.01
C ASP A 76 -14.04 4.80 -0.86
N VAL A 77 -13.56 3.86 -1.66
CA VAL A 77 -12.46 4.10 -2.60
C VAL A 77 -12.90 3.76 -4.02
N GLU A 78 -13.75 2.74 -4.15
CA GLU A 78 -14.36 2.34 -5.41
C GLU A 78 -15.66 1.58 -5.17
N PRO A 79 -16.77 1.94 -5.83
CA PRO A 79 -17.04 3.30 -6.31
C PRO A 79 -17.07 4.28 -5.13
N ALA A 80 -16.66 5.53 -5.35
CA ALA A 80 -16.67 6.59 -4.35
C ALA A 80 -18.04 7.30 -4.27
N ASP A 81 -19.13 6.52 -4.10
CA ASP A 81 -20.52 6.98 -4.11
C ASP A 81 -21.34 6.60 -2.85
N GLY A 82 -20.71 5.99 -1.85
CA GLY A 82 -21.30 5.53 -0.60
C GLY A 82 -22.12 4.24 -0.71
N SER A 83 -22.35 3.72 -1.92
CA SER A 83 -23.24 2.57 -2.13
C SER A 83 -22.71 1.31 -1.44
N TYR A 84 -21.40 1.12 -1.45
CA TYR A 84 -20.77 -0.04 -0.82
C TYR A 84 -20.82 0.02 0.70
N LEU A 85 -20.47 1.16 1.30
CA LEU A 85 -20.58 1.36 2.75
C LEU A 85 -22.03 1.20 3.23
N SER A 86 -22.99 1.70 2.47
CA SER A 86 -24.43 1.53 2.77
C SER A 86 -24.85 0.07 2.78
N ARG A 87 -24.37 -0.75 1.82
CA ARG A 87 -24.60 -2.22 1.83
C ARG A 87 -23.99 -2.92 3.04
N LEU A 88 -22.89 -2.39 3.58
CA LEU A 88 -22.29 -2.86 4.84
C LEU A 88 -23.07 -2.37 6.08
N GLY A 89 -24.20 -1.69 5.91
CA GLY A 89 -25.05 -1.18 6.98
C GLY A 89 -24.42 0.01 7.72
N LEU A 90 -23.56 0.75 7.04
CA LEU A 90 -23.04 2.05 7.50
C LEU A 90 -23.90 3.18 6.93
N MET A 91 -23.79 4.38 7.52
CA MET A 91 -24.51 5.57 7.07
C MET A 91 -23.49 6.59 6.52
N PRO A 92 -23.05 6.45 5.25
CA PRO A 92 -22.04 7.33 4.70
C PRO A 92 -22.58 8.73 4.42
N THR A 93 -21.77 9.74 4.72
CA THR A 93 -21.95 11.14 4.33
C THR A 93 -20.71 11.55 3.53
N ASN A 94 -20.89 12.00 2.28
CA ASN A 94 -19.79 12.34 1.37
C ASN A 94 -18.73 11.22 1.23
N GLY A 95 -19.17 9.97 1.07
CA GLY A 95 -18.29 8.80 0.91
C GLY A 95 -17.65 8.27 2.21
N ALA A 96 -17.85 8.95 3.34
CA ALA A 96 -17.27 8.55 4.62
C ALA A 96 -18.33 8.17 5.65
N ALA A 97 -18.05 7.18 6.50
CA ALA A 97 -18.90 6.81 7.63
C ALA A 97 -18.10 6.73 8.93
N ALA A 98 -18.79 6.87 10.06
CA ALA A 98 -18.18 6.78 11.39
C ALA A 98 -17.36 5.49 11.56
N GLY A 99 -16.34 5.54 12.40
CA GLY A 99 -15.44 4.43 12.68
C GLY A 99 -15.55 3.88 14.10
N GLY A 100 -14.46 3.24 14.54
CA GLY A 100 -14.33 2.63 15.87
C GLY A 100 -14.17 1.12 15.80
N ILE A 101 -13.54 0.54 16.83
CA ILE A 101 -13.21 -0.90 16.87
C ILE A 101 -14.46 -1.77 16.82
N ASP A 102 -15.52 -1.41 17.55
CA ASP A 102 -16.78 -2.17 17.56
C ASP A 102 -17.48 -2.14 16.19
N LEU A 103 -17.49 -0.97 15.54
CA LEU A 103 -18.08 -0.82 14.21
C LEU A 103 -17.24 -1.52 13.15
N LEU A 104 -15.91 -1.49 13.25
CA LEU A 104 -15.00 -2.31 12.44
C LEU A 104 -15.30 -3.79 12.60
N SER A 105 -15.42 -4.26 13.84
CA SER A 105 -15.70 -5.67 14.15
C SER A 105 -17.00 -6.13 13.48
N THR A 106 -18.09 -5.39 13.63
CA THR A 106 -19.37 -5.74 12.99
C THR A 106 -19.36 -5.57 11.46
N THR A 107 -18.62 -4.59 10.94
CA THR A 107 -18.51 -4.35 9.49
C THR A 107 -17.70 -5.44 8.78
N ILE A 108 -16.63 -5.97 9.40
CA ILE A 108 -15.86 -7.08 8.84
C ILE A 108 -16.73 -8.33 8.64
N GLU A 109 -17.62 -8.62 9.60
CA GLU A 109 -18.58 -9.72 9.47
C GLU A 109 -19.48 -9.55 8.25
N ARG A 110 -20.12 -8.38 8.13
CA ARG A 110 -20.99 -8.06 6.98
C ARG A 110 -20.21 -8.08 5.67
N HIS A 111 -18.99 -7.55 5.66
CA HIS A 111 -18.11 -7.53 4.50
C HIS A 111 -17.78 -8.93 4.00
N VAL A 112 -17.26 -9.80 4.87
CA VAL A 112 -16.84 -11.15 4.48
C VAL A 112 -18.00 -11.97 3.91
N THR A 113 -19.22 -11.74 4.39
CA THR A 113 -20.43 -12.44 3.91
C THR A 113 -21.21 -11.70 2.83
N ALA A 114 -20.84 -10.47 2.46
CA ALA A 114 -21.63 -9.63 1.55
C ALA A 114 -21.76 -10.26 0.17
N ASP A 115 -22.96 -10.29 -0.40
CA ASP A 115 -23.19 -10.70 -1.80
C ASP A 115 -22.86 -9.60 -2.80
N GLY A 116 -22.63 -10.01 -4.06
CA GLY A 116 -22.38 -9.11 -5.18
C GLY A 116 -20.95 -9.19 -5.73
N GLN A 117 -20.44 -8.05 -6.17
CA GLN A 117 -19.14 -7.97 -6.84
C GLN A 117 -17.98 -8.21 -5.85
N PRO A 118 -16.82 -8.70 -6.34
CA PRO A 118 -15.63 -8.87 -5.50
C PRO A 118 -15.27 -7.58 -4.78
N SER A 119 -15.01 -7.69 -3.48
CA SER A 119 -14.85 -6.55 -2.61
C SER A 119 -13.65 -6.66 -1.68
N ALA A 120 -13.04 -5.53 -1.34
CA ALA A 120 -11.89 -5.44 -0.47
C ALA A 120 -12.12 -4.37 0.61
N LEU A 121 -11.82 -4.74 1.86
CA LEU A 121 -11.78 -3.81 2.98
C LEU A 121 -10.33 -3.68 3.45
N VAL A 122 -9.76 -2.50 3.28
CA VAL A 122 -8.41 -2.16 3.75
C VAL A 122 -8.53 -1.53 5.13
N VAL A 123 -7.86 -2.12 6.11
CA VAL A 123 -7.74 -1.64 7.48
C VAL A 123 -6.34 -1.06 7.64
N ASP A 124 -6.23 0.26 7.49
CA ASP A 124 -4.97 0.99 7.64
C ASP A 124 -4.71 1.35 9.11
N PHE A 125 -3.43 1.51 9.43
CA PHE A 125 -2.93 1.69 10.79
C PHE A 125 -3.43 0.58 11.74
N ALA A 126 -3.48 -0.66 11.26
CA ALA A 126 -3.96 -1.79 12.05
C ALA A 126 -3.10 -2.04 13.30
N SER A 127 -1.82 -1.64 13.28
CA SER A 127 -0.94 -1.62 14.47
C SER A 127 -1.43 -0.72 15.61
N ARG A 128 -2.35 0.20 15.33
CA ARG A 128 -2.96 1.10 16.32
C ARG A 128 -4.29 0.59 16.86
N LEU A 129 -4.79 -0.54 16.34
CA LEU A 129 -6.00 -1.17 16.86
C LEU A 129 -5.76 -1.88 18.17
N VAL A 130 -4.54 -2.37 18.42
CA VAL A 130 -4.16 -3.04 19.66
C VAL A 130 -3.31 -2.11 20.51
N ALA A 131 -3.80 -1.75 21.68
CA ALA A 131 -3.03 -0.96 22.64
C ALA A 131 -1.88 -1.78 23.25
N ARG A 132 -2.13 -3.04 23.61
CA ARG A 132 -1.17 -3.99 24.20
C ARG A 132 -1.50 -5.42 23.81
N ASN A 133 -0.60 -6.10 23.07
CA ASN A 133 -0.83 -7.46 22.60
C ASN A 133 -1.06 -8.49 23.72
N GLU A 134 -0.41 -8.32 24.86
CA GLU A 134 -0.54 -9.22 26.03
C GLU A 134 -1.82 -8.98 26.85
N ALA A 135 -2.51 -7.86 26.62
CA ALA A 135 -3.65 -7.43 27.42
C ALA A 135 -4.70 -6.73 26.54
N LEU A 136 -5.25 -7.48 25.59
CA LEU A 136 -6.33 -7.02 24.74
C LEU A 136 -7.55 -6.62 25.58
N SER A 137 -8.08 -5.44 25.33
CA SER A 137 -9.41 -5.05 25.79
C SER A 137 -10.48 -5.98 25.19
N PRO A 138 -11.69 -6.04 25.79
CA PRO A 138 -12.77 -6.87 25.26
C PRO A 138 -13.11 -6.58 23.79
N ALA A 139 -13.12 -5.30 23.39
CA ALA A 139 -13.43 -4.89 22.01
C ALA A 139 -12.36 -5.34 21.01
N GLU A 140 -11.07 -5.19 21.37
CA GLU A 140 -9.94 -5.66 20.56
C GLU A 140 -9.95 -7.18 20.42
N HIS A 141 -10.12 -7.90 21.54
CA HIS A 141 -10.22 -9.35 21.53
C HIS A 141 -11.38 -9.83 20.66
N GLN A 142 -12.55 -9.18 20.75
CA GLN A 142 -13.71 -9.51 19.94
C GLN A 142 -13.46 -9.25 18.44
N LEU A 143 -12.84 -8.12 18.08
CA LEU A 143 -12.46 -7.80 16.70
C LEU A 143 -11.59 -8.91 16.09
N PHE A 144 -10.48 -9.27 16.74
CA PHE A 144 -9.55 -10.26 16.18
C PHE A 144 -10.10 -11.69 16.25
N SER A 145 -10.92 -12.02 17.25
CA SER A 145 -11.56 -13.33 17.34
C SER A 145 -12.52 -13.52 16.18
N ARG A 146 -13.31 -12.48 15.88
CA ARG A 146 -14.19 -12.44 14.73
C ARG A 146 -13.41 -12.49 13.41
N ALA A 147 -12.34 -11.72 13.28
CA ALA A 147 -11.47 -11.76 12.10
C ALA A 147 -10.89 -13.16 11.86
N LEU A 148 -10.45 -13.85 12.92
CA LEU A 148 -9.97 -15.24 12.85
C LEU A 148 -11.07 -16.20 12.37
N ILE A 149 -12.24 -16.19 13.02
CA ILE A 149 -13.35 -17.08 12.65
C ILE A 149 -13.77 -16.85 11.20
N LEU A 150 -13.86 -15.58 10.79
CA LEU A 150 -14.23 -15.21 9.42
C LEU A 150 -13.15 -15.58 8.40
N SER A 151 -11.86 -15.57 8.76
CA SER A 151 -10.80 -16.01 7.83
C SER A 151 -11.02 -17.47 7.42
N HIS A 152 -11.43 -18.31 8.37
CA HIS A 152 -11.75 -19.73 8.16
C HIS A 152 -13.10 -19.96 7.48
N ALA A 153 -14.12 -19.18 7.83
CA ALA A 153 -15.48 -19.31 7.27
C ALA A 153 -15.61 -18.74 5.84
N ALA A 154 -14.74 -17.81 5.46
CA ALA A 154 -14.77 -17.16 4.15
C ALA A 154 -14.69 -18.19 3.00
N ARG A 155 -15.56 -18.00 2.01
CA ARG A 155 -15.63 -18.84 0.80
C ARG A 155 -15.31 -18.00 -0.42
N ALA A 156 -14.50 -18.56 -1.31
CA ALA A 156 -14.30 -17.96 -2.61
C ALA A 156 -15.57 -18.11 -3.45
N ARG A 157 -15.90 -17.08 -4.21
CA ARG A 157 -17.02 -17.07 -5.16
C ARG A 157 -16.52 -16.73 -6.56
N PRO A 158 -17.04 -17.38 -7.60
CA PRO A 158 -16.65 -17.09 -8.97
C PRO A 158 -17.16 -15.70 -9.38
N ALA A 159 -16.28 -14.87 -9.95
CA ALA A 159 -16.65 -13.56 -10.50
C ALA A 159 -15.84 -13.21 -11.76
N GLY A 160 -16.28 -12.17 -12.47
CA GLY A 160 -15.74 -11.76 -13.77
C GLY A 160 -16.03 -12.77 -14.90
N GLU A 161 -15.65 -12.40 -16.13
CA GLU A 161 -15.91 -13.22 -17.33
C GLU A 161 -15.27 -14.60 -17.25
N LYS A 162 -14.05 -14.67 -16.69
CA LYS A 162 -13.29 -15.91 -16.53
C LYS A 162 -13.71 -16.74 -15.31
N ARG A 163 -14.72 -16.31 -14.55
CA ARG A 163 -15.24 -16.97 -13.34
C ARG A 163 -14.14 -17.37 -12.34
N LEU A 164 -13.13 -16.51 -12.18
CA LEU A 164 -12.04 -16.75 -11.26
C LEU A 164 -12.54 -16.70 -9.81
N PRO A 165 -11.92 -17.44 -8.87
CA PRO A 165 -12.32 -17.42 -7.46
C PRO A 165 -11.89 -16.10 -6.79
N PHE A 166 -12.85 -15.42 -6.14
CA PHE A 166 -12.62 -14.22 -5.36
C PHE A 166 -13.11 -14.39 -3.92
N PHE A 167 -12.36 -13.87 -2.97
CA PHE A 167 -12.85 -13.64 -1.61
C PHE A 167 -13.31 -12.19 -1.47
N ASN A 168 -14.21 -11.93 -0.53
CA ASN A 168 -14.34 -10.58 0.02
C ASN A 168 -13.15 -10.38 0.97
N THR A 169 -12.12 -9.70 0.48
CA THR A 169 -10.81 -9.71 1.10
C THR A 169 -10.69 -8.65 2.19
N VAL A 170 -10.03 -8.98 3.30
CA VAL A 170 -9.62 -8.00 4.32
C VAL A 170 -8.10 -7.83 4.26
N ILE A 171 -7.62 -6.60 4.17
CA ILE A 171 -6.18 -6.28 4.14
C ILE A 171 -5.84 -5.44 5.36
N TRP A 172 -4.99 -5.96 6.23
CA TRP A 172 -4.49 -5.28 7.41
C TRP A 172 -3.14 -4.64 7.09
N ILE A 173 -3.01 -3.32 7.21
CA ILE A 173 -1.74 -2.61 7.03
C ILE A 173 -1.16 -2.30 8.40
N VAL A 174 -0.02 -2.92 8.69
CA VAL A 174 0.70 -2.84 9.96
C VAL A 174 2.12 -2.33 9.76
N ASP A 175 2.76 -1.88 10.82
CA ASP A 175 4.18 -1.53 10.82
C ASP A 175 5.02 -2.82 10.86
N LYS A 176 4.66 -3.76 11.74
CA LYS A 176 5.30 -5.08 11.91
C LYS A 176 4.25 -6.19 11.98
N GLU A 177 4.63 -7.39 11.56
CA GLU A 177 3.73 -8.57 11.62
C GLU A 177 3.18 -8.81 13.03
N GLY A 178 4.05 -8.77 14.05
CA GLY A 178 3.69 -8.97 15.46
C GLY A 178 2.92 -7.82 16.11
N ASP A 179 2.45 -6.83 15.34
CA ASP A 179 1.57 -5.78 15.88
C ASP A 179 0.12 -6.28 16.04
N LEU A 180 -0.25 -7.41 15.44
CA LEU A 180 -1.54 -8.07 15.63
C LEU A 180 -1.39 -9.31 16.53
N PRO A 181 -2.49 -9.83 17.11
CA PRO A 181 -2.41 -10.97 18.02
C PRO A 181 -1.86 -12.23 17.34
N ASP A 182 -0.88 -12.88 17.97
CA ASP A 182 -0.21 -14.08 17.44
C ASP A 182 -1.18 -15.20 17.06
N TRP A 183 -2.21 -15.44 17.89
CA TRP A 183 -3.21 -16.49 17.64
C TRP A 183 -4.09 -16.21 16.41
N PHE A 184 -4.15 -14.97 15.93
CA PHE A 184 -4.82 -14.63 14.68
C PHE A 184 -3.94 -14.94 13.46
N LEU A 185 -2.63 -14.75 13.59
CA LEU A 185 -1.65 -14.85 12.50
C LEU A 185 -1.02 -16.24 12.38
N ILE A 186 -0.43 -16.75 13.47
CA ILE A 186 0.42 -17.93 13.47
C ILE A 186 -0.41 -19.17 13.18
N GLY A 187 0.01 -19.93 12.16
CA GLY A 187 -0.66 -21.17 11.76
C GLY A 187 -1.99 -20.99 11.03
N ASN A 188 -2.44 -19.76 10.77
CA ASN A 188 -3.68 -19.49 10.05
C ASN A 188 -3.48 -19.62 8.53
N PRO A 189 -3.98 -20.69 7.87
CA PRO A 189 -3.73 -20.91 6.44
C PRO A 189 -4.50 -19.94 5.53
N LYS A 190 -5.40 -19.14 6.09
CA LYS A 190 -6.28 -18.21 5.35
C LYS A 190 -5.79 -16.76 5.38
N VAL A 191 -4.88 -16.45 6.30
CA VAL A 191 -4.19 -15.16 6.40
C VAL A 191 -2.84 -15.27 5.70
N ARG A 192 -2.52 -14.32 4.82
CA ARG A 192 -1.21 -14.24 4.17
C ARG A 192 -0.48 -12.98 4.58
N HIS A 193 0.62 -13.15 5.27
CA HIS A 193 1.58 -12.08 5.49
C HIS A 193 2.39 -11.79 4.21
N ILE A 194 2.53 -10.52 3.88
CA ILE A 194 3.33 -10.01 2.76
C ILE A 194 4.16 -8.83 3.28
N PRO A 195 5.48 -8.98 3.48
CA PRO A 195 6.35 -7.87 3.84
C PRO A 195 6.60 -6.97 2.62
N ILE A 196 6.44 -5.67 2.81
CA ILE A 196 6.87 -4.64 1.87
C ILE A 196 8.29 -4.25 2.23
N GLY A 197 9.24 -4.58 1.36
CA GLY A 197 10.65 -4.25 1.52
C GLY A 197 10.93 -2.76 1.30
N ARG A 198 12.09 -2.32 1.76
CA ARG A 198 12.65 -1.01 1.38
C ARG A 198 12.92 -0.94 -0.12
N PRO A 199 12.88 0.24 -0.75
CA PRO A 199 13.16 0.38 -2.17
C PRO A 199 14.59 -0.06 -2.47
N ASP A 200 14.74 -0.87 -3.52
CA ASP A 200 16.04 -1.29 -4.02
C ASP A 200 16.67 -0.20 -4.91
N HIS A 201 17.87 -0.48 -5.42
CA HIS A 201 18.57 0.40 -6.32
C HIS A 201 17.76 0.71 -7.59
N LEU A 202 17.03 -0.28 -8.13
CA LEU A 202 16.25 -0.12 -9.37
C LEU A 202 15.06 0.81 -9.16
N ALA A 203 14.33 0.66 -8.05
CA ALA A 203 13.23 1.53 -7.68
C ALA A 203 13.69 2.98 -7.48
N ARG A 204 14.80 3.19 -6.75
CA ARG A 204 15.39 4.53 -6.58
C ARG A 204 15.83 5.12 -7.91
N ALA A 205 16.53 4.36 -8.76
CA ALA A 205 16.97 4.83 -10.08
C ALA A 205 15.82 5.27 -10.97
N SER A 206 14.72 4.52 -10.99
CA SER A 206 13.52 4.86 -11.76
C SER A 206 12.93 6.22 -11.33
N MET A 207 12.84 6.48 -10.03
CA MET A 207 12.37 7.77 -9.50
C MET A 207 13.38 8.89 -9.76
N ILE A 208 14.67 8.64 -9.51
CA ILE A 208 15.74 9.65 -9.60
C ILE A 208 15.90 10.17 -11.03
N HIS A 209 15.78 9.31 -12.04
CA HIS A 209 15.87 9.71 -13.44
C HIS A 209 14.89 10.87 -13.78
N SER A 210 13.67 10.82 -13.24
CA SER A 210 12.68 11.90 -13.40
C SER A 210 13.01 13.13 -12.54
N LEU A 211 13.54 12.95 -11.34
CA LEU A 211 13.88 14.05 -10.42
C LEU A 211 15.07 14.88 -10.91
N VAL A 212 16.11 14.25 -11.49
CA VAL A 212 17.32 14.93 -11.98
C VAL A 212 16.99 15.96 -13.05
N ARG A 213 16.03 15.67 -13.94
CA ARG A 213 15.58 16.61 -14.98
C ARG A 213 14.97 17.90 -14.42
N GLY A 214 14.48 17.86 -13.18
CA GLY A 214 13.96 19.02 -12.47
C GLY A 214 15.00 19.83 -11.69
N LEU A 215 16.28 19.42 -11.69
CA LEU A 215 17.34 20.14 -10.98
C LEU A 215 17.85 21.34 -11.79
N PRO A 216 18.31 22.41 -11.12
CA PRO A 216 18.99 23.54 -11.77
C PRO A 216 20.14 23.08 -12.67
N GLY A 217 20.19 23.63 -13.89
CA GLY A 217 21.21 23.31 -14.90
C GLY A 217 20.96 22.02 -15.71
N ALA A 218 20.03 21.15 -15.29
CA ALA A 218 19.80 19.86 -15.95
C ALA A 218 19.21 19.98 -17.38
N GLN A 219 18.40 21.00 -17.65
CA GLN A 219 17.76 21.19 -18.98
C GLN A 219 18.77 21.45 -20.11
N ASN A 220 19.94 22.02 -19.78
CA ASN A 220 20.99 22.33 -20.74
C ASN A 220 22.15 21.31 -20.70
N ALA A 221 22.05 20.30 -19.84
CA ALA A 221 23.09 19.30 -19.67
C ALA A 221 23.04 18.25 -20.78
N GLN A 222 24.21 17.72 -21.15
CA GLN A 222 24.28 16.59 -22.08
C GLN A 222 23.91 15.29 -21.38
N GLU A 223 23.35 14.34 -22.13
CA GLU A 223 22.91 13.03 -21.62
C GLU A 223 23.96 12.29 -20.78
N PRO A 224 25.27 12.27 -21.14
CA PRO A 224 26.29 11.62 -20.30
C PRO A 224 26.45 12.26 -18.92
N ALA A 225 26.27 13.58 -18.81
CA ALA A 225 26.35 14.29 -17.53
C ALA A 225 25.12 14.02 -16.66
N LEU A 226 23.93 13.95 -17.26
CA LEU A 226 22.69 13.57 -16.58
C LEU A 226 22.72 12.12 -16.09
N ALA A 227 23.25 11.20 -16.90
CA ALA A 227 23.42 9.80 -16.53
C ALA A 227 24.41 9.65 -15.36
N LYS A 228 25.53 10.37 -15.39
CA LYS A 228 26.50 10.40 -14.28
C LYS A 228 25.86 10.94 -12.99
N CYS A 229 25.16 12.07 -13.06
CA CYS A 229 24.44 12.64 -11.92
C CYS A 229 23.38 11.69 -11.36
N THR A 230 22.64 11.00 -12.24
CA THR A 230 21.64 10.00 -11.86
C THR A 230 22.30 8.87 -11.08
N GLN A 231 23.39 8.31 -11.59
CA GLN A 231 24.11 7.22 -10.93
C GLN A 231 24.64 7.65 -9.56
N GLU A 232 25.33 8.80 -9.49
CA GLU A 232 25.82 9.35 -8.22
C GLU A 232 24.70 9.56 -7.21
N PHE A 233 23.54 10.07 -7.64
CA PHE A 233 22.40 10.28 -6.75
C PHE A 233 21.81 8.94 -6.27
N VAL A 234 21.75 7.90 -7.11
CA VAL A 234 21.28 6.56 -6.69
C VAL A 234 22.23 5.92 -5.67
N ASP A 235 23.54 6.02 -5.92
CA ASP A 235 24.58 5.46 -5.06
C ASP A 235 24.59 6.17 -3.70
N GLU A 236 24.58 7.50 -3.71
CA GLU A 236 24.57 8.31 -2.49
C GLU A 236 23.26 8.17 -1.70
N THR A 237 22.16 7.74 -2.31
CA THR A 237 20.88 7.48 -1.61
C THR A 237 20.69 6.03 -1.20
N GLU A 238 21.76 5.24 -1.15
CA GLU A 238 21.71 3.88 -0.62
C GLU A 238 21.09 3.84 0.79
N GLY A 239 20.12 2.93 0.97
CA GLY A 239 19.41 2.72 2.23
C GLY A 239 18.28 3.70 2.53
N LEU A 240 18.13 4.77 1.73
CA LEU A 240 17.07 5.76 1.90
C LEU A 240 15.73 5.31 1.30
N LEU A 241 14.64 5.85 1.84
CA LEU A 241 13.28 5.66 1.34
C LEU A 241 13.05 6.48 0.06
N LEU A 242 12.01 6.15 -0.70
CA LEU A 242 11.62 6.98 -1.86
C LEU A 242 11.12 8.37 -1.42
N LEU A 243 10.48 8.46 -0.26
CA LEU A 243 10.17 9.74 0.38
C LEU A 243 11.42 10.59 0.65
N ASP A 244 12.49 9.97 1.18
CA ASP A 244 13.74 10.67 1.46
C ASP A 244 14.40 11.14 0.16
N VAL A 245 14.42 10.31 -0.88
CA VAL A 245 14.91 10.68 -2.23
C VAL A 245 14.13 11.89 -2.79
N SER A 246 12.81 11.89 -2.63
CA SER A 246 11.96 13.04 -2.99
C SER A 246 12.33 14.30 -2.22
N ALA A 247 12.51 14.16 -0.90
CA ALA A 247 12.86 15.26 0.00
C ALA A 247 14.24 15.85 -0.33
N VAL A 248 15.24 15.00 -0.60
CA VAL A 248 16.58 15.43 -1.04
C VAL A 248 16.48 16.23 -2.34
N ALA A 249 15.73 15.74 -3.33
CA ALA A 249 15.56 16.45 -4.60
C ALA A 249 14.81 17.78 -4.42
N GLN A 250 13.82 17.83 -3.52
CA GLN A 250 13.11 19.05 -3.18
C GLN A 250 14.03 20.07 -2.48
N LEU A 251 14.84 19.62 -1.52
CA LEU A 251 15.81 20.45 -0.83
C LEU A 251 16.83 21.03 -1.82
N ALA A 252 17.41 20.19 -2.68
CA ALA A 252 18.35 20.61 -3.72
C ALA A 252 17.75 21.69 -4.65
N ARG A 253 16.48 21.54 -5.06
CA ARG A 253 15.79 22.58 -5.84
C ARG A 253 15.62 23.89 -5.06
N SER A 254 15.21 23.80 -3.78
CA SER A 254 14.99 24.98 -2.94
C SER A 254 16.28 25.76 -2.66
N GLU A 255 17.42 25.07 -2.57
CA GLU A 255 18.74 25.65 -2.36
C GLU A 255 19.45 26.00 -3.68
N ALA A 256 18.79 25.82 -4.82
CA ALA A 256 19.34 26.01 -6.17
C ALA A 256 20.68 25.25 -6.42
N VAL A 257 20.82 24.06 -5.81
CA VAL A 257 21.97 23.18 -6.01
C VAL A 257 21.99 22.73 -7.46
N GLN A 258 23.11 22.95 -8.15
CA GLN A 258 23.31 22.51 -9.52
C GLN A 258 23.27 20.98 -9.61
N PHE A 259 22.76 20.43 -10.71
CA PHE A 259 22.60 18.98 -10.88
C PHE A 259 23.90 18.20 -10.65
N ASP A 260 25.05 18.76 -11.02
CA ASP A 260 26.38 18.18 -10.85
C ASP A 260 26.92 18.20 -9.40
N ARG A 261 26.15 18.78 -8.46
CA ARG A 261 26.48 18.84 -7.02
C ARG A 261 25.46 18.12 -6.14
N ILE A 262 24.63 17.25 -6.71
CA ILE A 262 23.56 16.56 -5.96
C ILE A 262 24.09 15.73 -4.79
N GLY A 263 25.30 15.17 -4.91
CA GLY A 263 25.94 14.43 -3.81
C GLY A 263 26.16 15.26 -2.55
N ASP A 264 26.42 16.58 -2.68
CA ASP A 264 26.54 17.47 -1.52
C ASP A 264 25.21 17.65 -0.79
N ALA A 265 24.10 17.76 -1.55
CA ALA A 265 22.76 17.84 -0.97
C ALA A 265 22.37 16.55 -0.24
N VAL A 266 22.70 15.38 -0.80
CA VAL A 266 22.45 14.09 -0.16
C VAL A 266 23.23 13.98 1.17
N ARG A 267 24.52 14.36 1.16
CA ARG A 267 25.35 14.33 2.38
C ARG A 267 24.80 15.25 3.47
N ARG A 268 24.35 16.46 3.12
CA ARG A 268 23.70 17.37 4.08
C ARG A 268 22.43 16.78 4.67
N PHE A 269 21.59 16.18 3.83
CA PHE A 269 20.35 15.54 4.27
C PHE A 269 20.60 14.40 5.28
N LYS A 270 21.64 13.59 5.06
CA LYS A 270 21.98 12.47 5.97
C LYS A 270 22.52 12.90 7.34
N VAL A 271 22.99 14.15 7.48
CA VAL A 271 23.60 14.68 8.71
C VAL A 271 22.64 15.60 9.48
N ALA A 272 21.54 16.01 8.86
CA ALA A 272 20.48 16.83 9.47
C ALA A 272 19.56 15.99 10.36
#